data_AF-A0A0E3QJI0-F1
#
_entry.id   AF-A0A0E3QJI0-F1
#
_cell.length_a   1.000
_cell.length_b   1.000
_cell.length_c   1.000
_cell.angle_alpha   90.00
_cell.angle_beta   90.00
_cell.angle_gamma   90.00
#
_symmetry.space_group_name_H-M   'P 1'
#
loop_
_entity.id
_entity.type
_entity.pdbx_description
1 polymer ?
#
loop_
_entity_poly.entity_id
_entity_poly.type
_entity_poly.pdbx_seq_one_letter_code
_entity_poly.pdbx_strand_id
1 'polypeptide(L)'
;MIECSHSEGAENNFRVLISNYLAGYDIIKLTCMKGFNARDRKYIKDSVRQKLTGLELVEESRTELVFQCLLNYNDLFLSRVIKNMYGLVRSMLEDSMKAFRDYNVEIAEDVIQRDDDVDRFYFLSVRQLNAAIEDIELSEMIGIRHPQECLEYRLITKIIERIGDHAVRIAVNTQRMNSAVNPDNPIFKMAELSINVFKSSIDSITQEDLQTINKTVEEAKNISQFGISLESQKEENTGNVEISMVLESLRRIAEYSGDIAEASINMNVKI
;
A
#
# COMPACT_ATOMS: atom_id res chain seq x y z
N MET A 1 -6.03 -20.57 18.01
CA MET A 1 -5.04 -19.88 18.86
C MET A 1 -3.65 -20.38 18.49
N ILE A 2 -2.70 -19.48 18.30
CA ILE A 2 -1.29 -19.80 18.04
C ILE A 2 -0.41 -19.18 19.13
N GLU A 3 0.61 -19.90 19.56
CA GLU A 3 1.63 -19.41 20.49
C GLU A 3 2.95 -19.21 19.76
N CYS A 4 3.57 -18.05 19.94
CA CYS A 4 4.83 -17.68 19.33
C CYS A 4 5.83 -17.25 20.40
N SER A 5 6.98 -17.92 20.42
CA SER A 5 8.08 -17.56 21.31
C SER A 5 8.84 -16.34 20.79
N HIS A 6 9.29 -15.53 21.73
CA HIS A 6 10.02 -14.29 21.47
C HIS A 6 11.29 -14.54 20.65
N SER A 7 11.42 -13.81 19.54
CA SER A 7 12.69 -13.58 18.86
C SER A 7 13.24 -12.22 19.30
N GLU A 8 14.56 -12.08 19.41
CA GLU A 8 15.21 -10.89 19.96
C GLU A 8 14.74 -9.61 19.25
N GLY A 9 14.06 -8.70 19.97
CA GLY A 9 13.69 -7.35 19.49
C GLY A 9 12.20 -7.14 19.14
N ALA A 10 11.65 -5.99 19.54
CA ALA A 10 10.23 -5.66 19.36
C ALA A 10 9.72 -5.77 17.91
N GLU A 11 10.55 -5.35 16.96
CA GLU A 11 10.23 -5.39 15.53
C GLU A 11 10.11 -6.83 14.99
N ASN A 12 10.98 -7.75 15.43
CA ASN A 12 10.90 -9.15 15.05
C ASN A 12 9.58 -9.77 15.53
N ASN A 13 9.18 -9.46 16.77
CA ASN A 13 7.90 -9.92 17.32
C ASN A 13 6.71 -9.34 16.56
N PHE A 14 6.78 -8.07 16.18
CA PHE A 14 5.74 -7.46 15.38
C PHE A 14 5.61 -8.12 13.99
N ARG A 15 6.72 -8.50 13.34
CA ARG A 15 6.67 -9.29 12.10
C ARG A 15 6.02 -10.66 12.29
N VAL A 16 6.31 -11.34 13.40
CA VAL A 16 5.65 -12.62 13.74
C VAL A 16 4.14 -12.43 13.97
N LEU A 17 3.73 -11.35 14.64
CA LEU A 17 2.32 -10.99 14.78
C LEU A 17 1.67 -10.77 13.42
N ILE A 18 2.29 -9.99 12.53
CA ILE A 18 1.80 -9.77 11.16
C ILE A 18 1.62 -11.12 10.46
N SER A 19 2.64 -11.98 10.44
CA SER A 19 2.55 -13.28 9.75
C SER A 19 1.37 -14.12 10.23
N ASN A 20 1.15 -14.22 11.55
CA ASN A 20 0.04 -15.00 12.10
C ASN A 20 -1.31 -14.31 11.89
N TYR A 21 -1.36 -12.98 11.94
CA TYR A 21 -2.55 -12.21 11.59
C TYR A 21 -2.94 -12.41 10.13
N LEU A 22 -1.98 -12.38 9.20
CA LEU A 22 -2.22 -12.63 7.79
C LEU A 22 -2.68 -14.07 7.54
N ALA A 23 -2.16 -15.03 8.29
CA ALA A 23 -2.56 -16.44 8.22
C ALA A 23 -3.97 -16.72 8.79
N GLY A 24 -4.70 -15.70 9.26
CA GLY A 24 -6.10 -15.87 9.69
C GLY A 24 -6.28 -16.24 11.17
N TYR A 25 -5.21 -16.37 11.97
CA TYR A 25 -5.37 -16.69 13.40
C TYR A 25 -6.17 -15.61 14.14
N ASP A 26 -7.20 -16.03 14.88
CA ASP A 26 -8.03 -15.12 15.69
C ASP A 26 -7.45 -14.84 17.08
N ILE A 27 -6.56 -15.69 17.59
CA ILE A 27 -5.89 -15.49 18.87
C ILE A 27 -4.41 -15.76 18.67
N ILE A 28 -3.57 -14.76 18.94
CA ILE A 28 -2.11 -14.81 18.78
C ILE A 28 -1.49 -14.47 20.14
N LYS A 29 -0.76 -15.42 20.72
CA LYS A 29 -0.07 -15.27 21.99
C LYS A 29 1.44 -15.13 21.76
N LEU A 30 2.01 -14.00 22.15
CA LEU A 30 3.46 -13.83 22.22
C LEU A 30 3.97 -14.18 23.62
N THR A 31 5.01 -15.01 23.71
CA THR A 31 5.64 -15.40 24.98
C THR A 31 7.11 -15.00 25.04
N CYS A 32 7.56 -14.44 26.16
CA CYS A 32 8.96 -14.08 26.40
C CYS A 32 9.39 -14.55 27.80
N MET A 33 10.29 -15.54 27.87
CA MET A 33 10.76 -16.12 29.15
C MET A 33 11.42 -15.09 30.07
N LYS A 34 12.18 -14.12 29.51
CA LYS A 34 12.83 -13.04 30.29
C LYS A 34 11.85 -11.91 30.64
N GLY A 35 10.67 -11.93 30.04
CA GLY A 35 9.65 -10.90 30.09
C GLY A 35 9.87 -9.76 29.10
N PHE A 36 8.81 -9.05 28.76
CA PHE A 36 8.86 -7.91 27.85
C PHE A 36 9.24 -6.63 28.61
N ASN A 37 10.29 -5.95 28.16
CA ASN A 37 10.61 -4.63 28.69
C ASN A 37 9.54 -3.59 28.28
N ALA A 38 9.48 -2.46 28.98
CA ALA A 38 8.43 -1.46 28.76
C ALA A 38 8.46 -0.83 27.35
N ARG A 39 9.65 -0.67 26.76
CA ARG A 39 9.82 -0.10 25.43
C ARG A 39 9.25 -1.03 24.36
N ASP A 40 9.62 -2.31 24.42
CA ASP A 40 9.16 -3.32 23.46
C ASP A 40 7.66 -3.52 23.56
N ARG A 41 7.10 -3.57 24.78
CA ARG A 41 5.64 -3.64 24.98
C ARG A 41 4.94 -2.45 24.34
N LYS A 42 5.44 -1.24 24.56
CA LYS A 42 4.86 -0.03 23.99
C LYS A 42 4.88 -0.10 22.46
N TYR A 43 6.05 -0.39 21.88
CA TYR A 43 6.22 -0.51 20.43
C TYR A 43 5.24 -1.53 19.82
N ILE A 44 5.20 -2.75 20.36
CA ILE A 44 4.31 -3.81 19.84
C ILE A 44 2.85 -3.36 19.89
N LYS A 45 2.41 -2.79 21.02
CA LYS A 45 1.02 -2.32 21.18
C LYS A 45 0.66 -1.20 20.21
N ASP A 46 1.55 -0.21 20.08
CA ASP A 46 1.34 0.93 19.17
C ASP A 46 1.29 0.45 17.72
N SER A 47 2.23 -0.41 17.29
CA SER A 47 2.26 -0.96 15.93
C SER A 47 1.06 -1.84 15.59
N VAL A 48 0.60 -2.68 16.52
CA VAL A 48 -0.64 -3.48 16.34
C VAL A 48 -1.83 -2.56 16.13
N ARG A 49 -2.01 -1.57 17.01
CA ARG A 49 -3.14 -0.63 16.96
C ARG A 49 -3.16 0.19 15.66
N GLN A 50 -1.99 0.57 15.15
CA GLN A 50 -1.86 1.35 13.93
C GLN A 50 -2.12 0.51 12.68
N LYS A 51 -1.58 -0.71 12.60
CA LYS A 51 -1.50 -1.46 11.33
C LYS A 51 -2.41 -2.68 11.23
N LEU A 52 -2.88 -3.27 12.34
CA LEU A 52 -3.59 -4.56 12.31
C LEU A 52 -5.06 -4.38 12.69
N THR A 53 -5.92 -4.18 11.69
CA THR A 53 -7.35 -3.92 11.88
C THR A 53 -8.01 -5.02 12.71
N GLY A 54 -8.64 -4.61 13.82
CA GLY A 54 -9.44 -5.50 14.67
C GLY A 54 -8.63 -6.44 15.57
N LEU A 55 -7.30 -6.39 15.53
CA LEU A 55 -6.45 -7.15 16.44
C LEU A 55 -6.21 -6.35 17.73
N GLU A 56 -6.83 -6.80 18.82
CA GLU A 56 -6.83 -6.10 20.11
C GLU A 56 -6.06 -6.89 21.18
N LEU A 57 -5.36 -6.19 22.07
CA LEU A 57 -4.72 -6.81 23.23
C LEU A 57 -5.77 -7.12 24.29
N VAL A 58 -5.93 -8.40 24.63
CA VAL A 58 -6.93 -8.86 25.61
C VAL A 58 -6.31 -9.30 26.93
N GLU A 59 -5.05 -9.79 26.91
CA GLU A 59 -4.32 -10.14 28.13
C GLU A 59 -2.87 -9.66 28.05
N GLU A 60 -2.39 -9.10 29.16
CA GLU A 60 -1.01 -8.62 29.32
C GLU A 60 -0.44 -9.12 30.65
N SER A 61 0.73 -9.78 30.58
CA SER A 61 1.53 -10.13 31.75
C SER A 61 2.99 -9.74 31.54
N ARG A 62 3.86 -10.06 32.51
CA ARG A 62 5.30 -9.83 32.36
C ARG A 62 5.88 -10.61 31.19
N THR A 63 5.39 -11.84 30.96
CA THR A 63 5.97 -12.82 30.03
C THR A 63 5.08 -13.11 28.84
N GLU A 64 3.86 -12.56 28.79
CA GLU A 64 2.87 -12.90 27.77
C GLU A 64 2.11 -11.66 27.30
N LEU A 65 1.83 -11.60 25.99
CA LEU A 65 0.88 -10.67 25.37
C LEU A 65 -0.07 -11.49 24.51
N VAL A 66 -1.37 -11.41 24.77
CA VAL A 66 -2.40 -12.14 24.03
C VAL A 66 -3.24 -11.16 23.22
N PHE A 67 -3.25 -11.35 21.92
CA PHE A 67 -4.02 -10.56 20.98
C PHE A 67 -5.18 -11.37 20.42
N GLN A 68 -6.34 -10.74 20.29
CA GLN A 68 -7.55 -11.33 19.73
C GLN A 68 -8.07 -10.51 18.54
N CYS A 69 -8.35 -11.16 17.42
CA CYS A 69 -8.99 -10.57 16.27
C CYS A 69 -10.51 -10.50 16.49
N LEU A 70 -11.08 -9.31 16.41
CA LEU A 70 -12.49 -9.02 16.61
C LEU A 70 -13.20 -8.64 15.30
N LEU A 71 -12.60 -9.00 14.15
CA LEU A 71 -13.18 -8.71 12.84
C LEU A 71 -14.43 -9.56 12.58
N ASN A 72 -15.43 -8.92 11.97
CA ASN A 72 -16.58 -9.60 11.38
C ASN A 72 -16.61 -9.27 9.88
N TYR A 73 -16.60 -10.30 9.04
CA TYR A 73 -16.52 -10.16 7.59
C TYR A 73 -17.84 -9.81 6.90
N ASN A 74 -18.98 -9.89 7.61
CA ASN A 74 -20.32 -9.72 7.04
C ASN A 74 -20.57 -8.38 6.31
N ASP A 75 -19.76 -7.34 6.55
CA ASP A 75 -19.86 -6.01 5.90
C ASP A 75 -18.54 -5.50 5.30
N LEU A 76 -17.53 -6.38 5.19
CA LEU A 76 -16.17 -6.03 4.76
C LEU A 76 -15.86 -6.61 3.37
N PHE A 77 -16.56 -6.15 2.34
CA PHE A 77 -16.23 -6.54 0.96
C PHE A 77 -14.80 -6.15 0.58
N LEU A 78 -14.05 -7.06 -0.03
CA LEU A 78 -12.66 -6.82 -0.44
C LEU A 78 -12.56 -5.61 -1.39
N SER A 79 -13.50 -5.49 -2.32
CA SER A 79 -13.59 -4.36 -3.26
C SER A 79 -13.70 -3.01 -2.54
N ARG A 80 -14.39 -2.94 -1.40
CA ARG A 80 -14.49 -1.74 -0.58
C ARG A 80 -13.18 -1.43 0.12
N VAL A 81 -12.48 -2.44 0.64
CA VAL A 81 -11.15 -2.28 1.26
C VAL A 81 -10.15 -1.73 0.25
N ILE A 82 -10.09 -2.33 -0.95
CA ILE A 82 -9.23 -1.88 -2.06
C ILE A 82 -9.59 -0.45 -2.49
N LYS A 83 -10.89 -0.13 -2.62
CA LYS A 83 -11.33 1.23 -2.99
C LYS A 83 -10.94 2.29 -1.96
N ASN A 84 -11.04 1.98 -0.67
CA ASN A 84 -10.62 2.87 0.40
C ASN A 84 -9.10 3.08 0.39
N MET A 85 -8.34 1.99 0.21
CA MET A 85 -6.89 2.03 0.09
C MET A 85 -6.44 2.89 -1.10
N TYR A 86 -7.05 2.70 -2.27
CA TYR A 86 -6.85 3.55 -3.44
C TYR A 86 -7.14 5.02 -3.14
N GLY A 87 -8.29 5.33 -2.51
CA GLY A 87 -8.67 6.69 -2.19
C GLY A 87 -7.64 7.40 -1.29
N LEU A 88 -7.13 6.67 -0.29
CA LEU A 88 -6.07 7.16 0.58
C LEU A 88 -4.76 7.41 -0.18
N VAL A 89 -4.28 6.42 -0.93
CA VAL A 89 -3.03 6.53 -1.71
C VAL A 89 -3.12 7.65 -2.75
N ARG A 90 -4.26 7.80 -3.42
CA ARG A 90 -4.48 8.91 -4.36
C ARG A 90 -4.38 10.26 -3.67
N SER A 91 -5.01 10.43 -2.50
CA SER A 91 -4.88 11.67 -1.72
C SER A 91 -3.43 11.93 -1.30
N MET A 92 -2.68 10.90 -0.89
CA MET A 92 -1.26 11.02 -0.56
C MET A 92 -0.42 11.46 -1.77
N LEU A 93 -0.72 10.97 -2.98
CA LEU A 93 -0.07 11.41 -4.21
C LEU A 93 -0.37 12.87 -4.54
N GLU A 94 -1.64 13.29 -4.44
CA GLU A 94 -2.05 14.67 -4.68
C GLU A 94 -1.38 15.63 -3.67
N ASP A 95 -1.37 15.25 -2.39
CA ASP A 95 -0.76 16.04 -1.32
C ASP A 95 0.77 16.05 -1.39
N SER A 96 1.42 14.94 -1.72
CA SER A 96 2.88 14.89 -1.88
C SER A 96 3.35 15.78 -3.04
N MET A 97 2.58 15.84 -4.15
CA MET A 97 2.89 16.72 -5.28
C MET A 97 2.61 18.19 -4.97
N LYS A 98 1.60 18.48 -4.14
CA LYS A 98 1.37 19.83 -3.62
C LYS A 98 2.50 20.28 -2.69
N ALA A 99 2.91 19.41 -1.77
CA ALA A 99 4.05 19.64 -0.89
C ALA A 99 5.32 19.91 -1.69
N PHE A 100 5.59 19.08 -2.71
CA PHE A 100 6.74 19.22 -3.60
C PHE A 100 6.71 20.53 -4.39
N ARG A 101 5.53 20.94 -4.89
CA ARG A 101 5.37 22.21 -5.61
C ARG A 101 5.69 23.42 -4.73
N ASP A 102 5.05 23.47 -3.57
CA ASP A 102 5.03 24.67 -2.73
C ASP A 102 6.17 24.66 -1.69
N TYR A 103 6.99 23.60 -1.67
CA TYR A 103 7.96 23.32 -0.61
C TYR A 103 7.31 23.35 0.79
N ASN A 104 6.19 22.63 0.93
CA ASN A 104 5.43 22.57 2.16
C ASN A 104 5.79 21.30 2.96
N VAL A 105 6.69 21.45 3.94
CA VAL A 105 7.18 20.37 4.80
C VAL A 105 6.08 19.79 5.71
N GLU A 106 5.11 20.60 6.12
CA GLU A 106 4.00 20.15 6.98
C GLU A 106 3.11 19.15 6.24
N ILE A 107 2.73 19.45 4.99
CA ILE A 107 1.98 18.53 4.13
C ILE A 107 2.81 17.26 3.86
N ALA A 108 4.12 17.39 3.64
CA ALA A 108 4.99 16.24 3.42
C ALA A 108 5.02 15.31 4.65
N GLU A 109 5.08 15.85 5.85
CA GLU A 109 5.10 15.05 7.09
C GLU A 109 3.77 14.35 7.35
N ASP A 110 2.65 15.01 7.05
CA ASP A 110 1.32 14.38 7.07
C ASP A 110 1.19 13.22 6.07
N VAL A 111 1.75 13.35 4.86
CA VAL A 111 1.80 12.23 3.89
C VAL A 111 2.58 11.04 4.46
N ILE A 112 3.73 11.28 5.08
CA ILE A 112 4.57 10.21 5.66
C ILE A 112 3.81 9.46 6.77
N GLN A 113 3.02 10.16 7.59
CA GLN A 113 2.26 9.53 8.68
C GLN A 113 1.10 8.67 8.17
N ARG A 114 0.52 8.99 7.02
CA ARG A 114 -0.58 8.22 6.39
C ARG A 114 -0.15 6.88 5.82
N ASP A 115 1.15 6.59 5.74
CA ASP A 115 1.69 5.30 5.28
C ASP A 115 1.19 4.12 6.14
N ASP A 116 1.14 4.30 7.46
CA ASP A 116 0.65 3.29 8.40
C ASP A 116 -0.83 2.93 8.14
N ASP A 117 -1.64 3.90 7.67
CA ASP A 117 -3.04 3.67 7.30
C ASP A 117 -3.16 2.88 5.98
N VAL A 118 -2.23 3.04 5.03
CA VAL A 118 -2.15 2.23 3.81
C VAL A 118 -1.77 0.80 4.14
N ASP A 119 -0.74 0.62 4.99
CA ASP A 119 -0.33 -0.68 5.53
C ASP A 119 -1.50 -1.42 6.18
N ARG A 120 -2.35 -0.68 6.90
CA ARG A 120 -3.52 -1.24 7.57
C ARG A 120 -4.54 -1.84 6.59
N PHE A 121 -4.82 -1.15 5.49
CA PHE A 121 -5.68 -1.70 4.43
C PHE A 121 -5.00 -2.87 3.72
N TYR A 122 -3.69 -2.78 3.46
CA TYR A 122 -2.93 -3.85 2.83
C TYR A 122 -3.01 -5.14 3.64
N PHE A 123 -2.70 -5.09 4.95
CA PHE A 123 -2.74 -6.29 5.79
C PHE A 123 -4.16 -6.85 5.96
N LEU A 124 -5.18 -5.99 6.04
CA LEU A 124 -6.57 -6.44 6.07
C LEU A 124 -6.94 -7.20 4.79
N SER A 125 -6.65 -6.63 3.62
CA SER A 125 -6.91 -7.28 2.33
C SER A 125 -6.21 -8.63 2.23
N VAL A 126 -4.94 -8.72 2.63
CA VAL A 126 -4.19 -9.99 2.58
C VAL A 126 -4.78 -11.03 3.54
N ARG A 127 -5.21 -10.64 4.75
CA ARG A 127 -5.90 -11.54 5.67
C ARG A 127 -7.21 -12.06 5.06
N GLN A 128 -8.00 -11.18 4.44
CA GLN A 128 -9.24 -11.57 3.77
C GLN A 128 -9.01 -12.56 2.64
N LEU A 129 -7.99 -12.31 1.81
CA LEU A 129 -7.62 -13.17 0.70
C LEU A 129 -7.19 -14.57 1.17
N ASN A 130 -6.36 -14.66 2.22
CA ASN A 130 -5.96 -15.95 2.78
C ASN A 130 -7.17 -16.71 3.33
N ALA A 131 -8.07 -16.02 4.04
CA ALA A 131 -9.26 -16.65 4.61
C ALA A 131 -10.24 -17.13 3.51
N ALA A 132 -10.39 -16.39 2.42
CA ALA A 132 -11.22 -16.80 1.27
C ALA A 132 -10.66 -17.99 0.48
N ILE A 133 -9.35 -18.23 0.53
CA ILE A 133 -8.75 -19.44 -0.08
C ILE A 133 -9.12 -20.69 0.72
N GLU A 134 -9.24 -20.57 2.04
CA GLU A 134 -9.55 -21.70 2.94
C GLU A 134 -11.05 -21.95 3.09
N ASP A 135 -11.89 -20.92 2.95
CA ASP A 135 -13.33 -20.97 3.21
C ASP A 135 -14.13 -20.36 2.04
N ILE A 136 -14.93 -21.21 1.38
CA ILE A 136 -15.78 -20.85 0.24
C ILE A 136 -16.92 -19.91 0.67
N GLU A 137 -17.53 -20.12 1.84
CA GLU A 137 -18.60 -19.24 2.32
C GLU A 137 -18.06 -17.83 2.57
N LEU A 138 -16.85 -17.74 3.13
CA LEU A 138 -16.17 -16.47 3.30
C LEU A 138 -15.77 -15.84 1.98
N SER A 139 -15.30 -16.62 1.00
CA SER A 139 -14.99 -16.15 -0.35
C SER A 139 -16.18 -15.43 -0.98
N GLU A 140 -17.36 -16.04 -0.94
CA GLU A 140 -18.60 -15.45 -1.45
C GLU A 140 -18.98 -14.18 -0.68
N MET A 141 -18.87 -14.22 0.65
CA MET A 141 -19.19 -13.09 1.53
C MET A 141 -18.36 -11.84 1.24
N ILE A 142 -17.06 -11.99 0.92
CA ILE A 142 -16.18 -10.86 0.61
C ILE A 142 -16.20 -10.46 -0.88
N GLY A 143 -16.97 -11.18 -1.70
CA GLY A 143 -17.21 -10.87 -3.11
C GLY A 143 -16.23 -11.50 -4.09
N ILE A 144 -15.52 -12.57 -3.71
CA ILE A 144 -14.63 -13.33 -4.59
C ILE A 144 -15.40 -14.52 -5.16
N ARG A 145 -15.49 -14.60 -6.50
CA ARG A 145 -16.27 -15.64 -7.18
C ARG A 145 -15.47 -16.91 -7.40
N HIS A 146 -14.18 -16.76 -7.68
CA HIS A 146 -13.26 -17.87 -7.91
C HIS A 146 -11.99 -17.73 -7.06
N PRO A 147 -11.52 -18.78 -6.37
CA PRO A 147 -10.30 -18.71 -5.54
C PRO A 147 -9.05 -18.22 -6.30
N GLN A 148 -9.00 -18.43 -7.61
CA GLN A 148 -7.92 -17.94 -8.48
C GLN A 148 -7.84 -16.41 -8.52
N GLU A 149 -8.96 -15.70 -8.39
CA GLU A 149 -8.98 -14.23 -8.32
C GLU A 149 -8.17 -13.71 -7.13
N CYS A 150 -8.02 -14.50 -6.07
CA CYS A 150 -7.22 -14.12 -4.91
C CYS A 150 -5.76 -13.82 -5.29
N LEU A 151 -5.21 -14.49 -6.30
CA LEU A 151 -3.83 -14.26 -6.78
C LEU A 151 -3.69 -12.86 -7.36
N GLU A 152 -4.62 -12.48 -8.23
CA GLU A 152 -4.61 -11.17 -8.90
C GLU A 152 -4.93 -10.05 -7.88
N TYR A 153 -5.91 -10.24 -7.00
CA TYR A 153 -6.19 -9.27 -5.92
C TYR A 153 -5.00 -9.12 -4.96
N ARG A 154 -4.27 -10.21 -4.67
CA ARG A 154 -3.06 -10.18 -3.82
C ARG A 154 -1.96 -9.36 -4.47
N LEU A 155 -1.81 -9.45 -5.79
CA LEU A 155 -0.87 -8.66 -6.57
C LEU A 155 -1.29 -7.18 -6.59
N ILE A 156 -2.53 -6.89 -6.99
CA ILE A 156 -3.09 -5.54 -7.07
C ILE A 156 -2.96 -4.79 -5.74
N THR A 157 -3.35 -5.43 -4.63
CA THR A 157 -3.28 -4.79 -3.30
C THR A 157 -1.84 -4.43 -2.94
N LYS A 158 -0.85 -5.28 -3.28
CA LYS A 158 0.56 -4.96 -3.04
C LYS A 158 1.06 -3.84 -3.94
N ILE A 159 0.58 -3.77 -5.18
CA ILE A 159 0.95 -2.69 -6.09
C ILE A 159 0.41 -1.34 -5.60
N ILE A 160 -0.83 -1.29 -5.10
CA ILE A 160 -1.41 -0.08 -4.51
C ILE A 160 -0.57 0.41 -3.32
N GLU A 161 -0.13 -0.50 -2.43
CA GLU A 161 0.78 -0.13 -1.33
C GLU A 161 2.12 0.40 -1.85
N ARG A 162 2.73 -0.22 -2.86
CA ARG A 162 3.96 0.29 -3.47
C ARG A 162 3.79 1.69 -4.08
N ILE A 163 2.63 1.99 -4.65
CA ILE A 163 2.31 3.34 -5.13
C ILE A 163 2.23 4.31 -3.94
N GLY A 164 1.68 3.89 -2.80
CA GLY A 164 1.74 4.60 -1.53
C GLY A 164 3.17 4.91 -1.07
N ASP A 165 4.07 3.91 -1.10
CA ASP A 165 5.50 4.10 -0.79
C ASP A 165 6.12 5.20 -1.67
N HIS A 166 5.72 5.29 -2.93
CA HIS A 166 6.19 6.33 -3.83
C HIS A 166 5.67 7.72 -3.46
N ALA A 167 4.44 7.85 -2.97
CA ALA A 167 3.94 9.11 -2.39
C ALA A 167 4.80 9.55 -1.19
N VAL A 168 5.14 8.61 -0.30
CA VAL A 168 6.04 8.84 0.85
C VAL A 168 7.43 9.26 0.37
N ARG A 169 7.99 8.59 -0.64
CA ARG A 169 9.29 8.97 -1.21
C ARG A 169 9.29 10.39 -1.78
N ILE A 170 8.20 10.82 -2.42
CA ILE A 170 8.07 12.20 -2.92
C ILE A 170 8.05 13.19 -1.75
N ALA A 171 7.29 12.89 -0.70
CA ALA A 171 7.24 13.70 0.51
C ALA A 171 8.61 13.78 1.22
N VAL A 172 9.31 12.67 1.40
CA VAL A 172 10.66 12.63 1.99
C VAL A 172 11.67 13.44 1.17
N ASN A 173 11.60 13.36 -0.17
CA ASN A 173 12.46 14.19 -1.02
C ASN A 173 12.12 15.68 -0.91
N THR A 174 10.84 16.03 -0.76
CA THR A 174 10.41 17.42 -0.51
C THR A 174 11.06 17.98 0.76
N GLN A 175 11.14 17.19 1.84
CA GLN A 175 11.80 17.61 3.08
C GLN A 175 13.31 17.86 2.94
N ARG A 176 13.95 17.26 1.93
CA ARG A 176 15.39 17.42 1.64
C ARG A 176 15.71 18.58 0.71
N MET A 177 14.69 19.15 0.07
CA MET A 177 14.83 20.33 -0.78
C MET A 177 15.00 21.60 0.06
N ASN A 178 15.38 22.70 -0.61
CA ASN A 178 15.58 24.01 0.02
C ASN A 178 14.67 25.10 -0.55
N SER A 179 13.85 24.78 -1.56
CA SER A 179 13.00 25.74 -2.25
C SER A 179 11.89 25.04 -3.04
N ALA A 180 10.83 25.79 -3.35
CA ALA A 180 9.77 25.39 -4.26
C ALA A 180 10.30 25.09 -5.67
N VAL A 181 9.53 24.29 -6.43
CA VAL A 181 9.82 23.97 -7.83
C VAL A 181 9.03 24.91 -8.74
N ASN A 182 9.64 25.37 -9.83
CA ASN A 182 8.95 26.16 -10.84
C ASN A 182 7.66 25.43 -11.31
N PRO A 183 6.47 26.03 -11.16
CA PRO A 183 5.19 25.43 -11.56
C PRO A 183 5.10 24.98 -13.02
N ASP A 184 5.90 25.58 -13.90
CA ASP A 184 5.98 25.20 -15.33
C ASP A 184 6.90 23.99 -15.58
N ASN A 185 7.48 23.41 -14.54
CA ASN A 185 8.32 22.22 -14.67
C ASN A 185 7.49 21.04 -15.21
N PRO A 186 7.95 20.35 -16.28
CA PRO A 186 7.21 19.25 -16.89
C PRO A 186 6.97 18.07 -15.95
N ILE A 187 7.65 17.99 -14.81
CA ILE A 187 7.36 17.01 -13.75
C ILE A 187 5.92 17.08 -13.24
N PHE A 188 5.28 18.26 -13.25
CA PHE A 188 3.89 18.38 -12.85
C PHE A 188 2.94 17.80 -13.88
N LYS A 189 3.30 17.86 -15.18
CA LYS A 189 2.55 17.15 -16.21
C LYS A 189 2.71 15.64 -16.08
N MET A 190 3.94 15.18 -15.79
CA MET A 190 4.20 13.77 -15.48
C MET A 190 3.35 13.29 -14.30
N ALA A 191 3.27 14.09 -13.23
CA ALA A 191 2.48 13.74 -12.04
C ALA A 191 0.98 13.63 -12.34
N GLU A 192 0.41 14.58 -13.07
CA GLU A 192 -0.99 14.53 -13.50
C GLU A 192 -1.29 13.25 -14.29
N LEU A 193 -0.42 12.93 -15.27
CA LEU A 193 -0.56 11.72 -16.09
C LEU A 193 -0.46 10.44 -15.26
N SER A 194 0.56 10.33 -14.38
CA SER A 194 0.74 9.17 -13.50
C SER A 194 -0.44 8.94 -12.54
N ILE A 195 -0.99 10.02 -11.96
CA ILE A 195 -2.15 9.92 -11.06
C ILE A 195 -3.41 9.51 -11.84
N ASN A 196 -3.59 10.03 -13.06
CA ASN A 196 -4.73 9.68 -13.89
C ASN A 196 -4.68 8.23 -14.37
N VAL A 197 -3.52 7.73 -14.82
CA VAL A 197 -3.41 6.33 -15.24
C VAL A 197 -3.57 5.37 -14.06
N PHE A 198 -3.16 5.76 -12.85
CA PHE A 198 -3.44 4.99 -11.63
C PHE A 198 -4.95 4.90 -11.35
N LYS A 199 -5.70 5.99 -11.56
CA LYS A 199 -7.17 5.93 -11.49
C LYS A 199 -7.73 4.97 -12.55
N SER A 200 -7.30 5.08 -13.81
CA SER A 200 -7.76 4.22 -14.90
C SER A 200 -7.45 2.74 -14.65
N SER A 201 -6.31 2.43 -14.03
CA SER A 201 -5.95 1.04 -13.70
C SER A 201 -6.84 0.48 -12.58
N ILE A 202 -7.24 1.28 -11.60
CA ILE A 202 -8.21 0.85 -10.58
C ILE A 202 -9.60 0.66 -11.18
N ASP A 203 -10.02 1.56 -12.08
CA ASP A 203 -11.29 1.41 -12.81
C ASP A 203 -11.30 0.10 -13.65
N SER A 204 -10.14 -0.37 -14.09
CA SER A 204 -9.98 -1.62 -14.86
C SER A 204 -10.30 -2.89 -14.07
N ILE A 205 -10.20 -2.88 -12.73
CA ILE A 205 -10.47 -4.05 -11.87
C ILE A 205 -11.91 -4.56 -12.05
N THR A 206 -12.84 -3.64 -12.27
CA THR A 206 -14.27 -3.95 -12.48
C THR A 206 -14.70 -3.91 -13.94
N GLN A 207 -13.75 -3.72 -14.86
CA GLN A 207 -14.01 -3.61 -16.29
C GLN A 207 -13.98 -5.00 -16.95
N GLU A 208 -14.91 -5.22 -17.89
CA GLU A 208 -14.97 -6.45 -18.69
C GLU A 208 -14.44 -6.25 -20.13
N ASP A 209 -14.47 -5.01 -20.64
CA ASP A 209 -13.94 -4.73 -21.97
C ASP A 209 -12.40 -4.72 -22.00
N LEU A 210 -11.81 -5.80 -22.51
CA LEU A 210 -10.37 -5.97 -22.66
C LEU A 210 -9.73 -4.87 -23.52
N GLN A 211 -10.44 -4.28 -24.49
CA GLN A 211 -9.87 -3.18 -25.29
C GLN A 211 -9.65 -1.94 -24.44
N THR A 212 -10.59 -1.60 -23.56
CA THR A 212 -10.46 -0.49 -22.62
C THR A 212 -9.33 -0.72 -21.63
N ILE A 213 -9.16 -1.94 -21.11
CA ILE A 213 -8.06 -2.24 -20.18
C ILE A 213 -6.70 -2.15 -20.90
N ASN A 214 -6.58 -2.70 -22.11
CA ASN A 214 -5.34 -2.62 -22.90
C ASN A 214 -4.92 -1.17 -23.19
N LYS A 215 -5.86 -0.26 -23.45
CA LYS A 215 -5.53 1.17 -23.60
C LYS A 215 -4.87 1.75 -22.35
N THR A 216 -5.28 1.31 -21.16
CA THR A 216 -4.67 1.74 -19.90
C THR A 216 -3.23 1.23 -19.77
N VAL A 217 -2.96 -0.02 -20.19
CA VAL A 217 -1.60 -0.59 -20.23
C VAL A 217 -0.71 0.22 -21.20
N GLU A 218 -1.21 0.52 -22.40
CA GLU A 218 -0.48 1.32 -23.39
C GLU A 218 -0.23 2.75 -22.90
N GLU A 219 -1.21 3.38 -22.26
CA GLU A 219 -1.09 4.70 -21.67
C GLU A 219 -0.02 4.73 -20.57
N ALA A 220 -0.04 3.77 -19.65
CA ALA A 220 0.96 3.63 -18.59
C ALA A 220 2.39 3.53 -19.16
N LYS A 221 2.57 2.72 -20.20
CA LYS A 221 3.86 2.58 -20.90
C LYS A 221 4.32 3.89 -21.55
N ASN A 222 3.42 4.59 -22.23
CA ASN A 222 3.72 5.87 -22.87
C ASN A 222 4.10 6.95 -21.83
N ILE A 223 3.45 6.95 -20.66
CA ILE A 223 3.76 7.86 -19.56
C ILE A 223 5.15 7.56 -18.97
N SER A 224 5.49 6.28 -18.73
CA SER A 224 6.84 5.93 -18.27
C SER A 224 7.92 6.36 -19.28
N GLN A 225 7.67 6.18 -20.59
CA GLN A 225 8.57 6.65 -21.65
C GLN A 225 8.71 8.18 -21.69
N PHE A 226 7.62 8.91 -21.49
CA PHE A 226 7.67 10.36 -21.33
C PHE A 226 8.57 10.76 -20.15
N GLY A 227 8.46 10.09 -19.01
CA GLY A 227 9.35 10.31 -17.87
C GLY A 227 10.84 10.08 -18.19
N ILE A 228 11.19 9.04 -18.96
CA ILE A 228 12.57 8.80 -19.42
C ILE A 228 13.08 9.98 -20.26
N SER A 229 12.25 10.47 -21.19
CA SER A 229 12.64 11.60 -22.05
C SER A 229 12.91 12.89 -21.25
N LEU A 230 12.19 13.12 -20.15
CA LEU A 230 12.42 14.25 -19.24
C LEU A 230 13.74 14.11 -18.48
N GLU A 231 14.15 12.87 -18.16
CA GLU A 231 15.40 12.60 -17.45
C GLU A 231 16.61 12.85 -18.35
N SER A 232 16.58 12.38 -19.59
CA SER A 232 17.68 12.59 -20.56
C SER A 232 17.92 14.06 -20.90
N GLN A 233 16.90 14.92 -20.81
CA GLN A 233 17.02 16.36 -21.05
C GLN A 233 17.70 17.12 -19.89
N LYS A 234 17.82 16.50 -18.70
CA LYS A 234 18.40 17.15 -17.51
C LYS A 234 19.91 16.97 -17.38
N GLU A 235 20.53 16.01 -18.05
CA GLU A 235 21.98 15.73 -17.91
C GLU A 235 22.88 16.91 -18.34
N GLU A 236 22.34 17.93 -19.00
CA GLU A 236 23.09 19.13 -19.40
C GLU A 236 23.12 20.26 -18.34
N ASN A 237 22.32 20.19 -17.27
CA ASN A 237 22.27 21.22 -16.22
C ASN A 237 22.27 20.55 -14.85
N THR A 238 23.27 20.86 -14.01
CA THR A 238 23.40 20.49 -12.58
C THR A 238 22.07 20.16 -11.90
N GLY A 239 21.61 18.91 -12.05
CA GLY A 239 20.25 18.52 -11.73
C GLY A 239 20.08 18.35 -10.22
N ASN A 240 19.05 18.99 -9.66
CA ASN A 240 18.64 18.77 -8.28
C ASN A 240 18.21 17.30 -8.12
N VAL A 241 18.97 16.54 -7.33
CA VAL A 241 18.86 15.08 -7.15
C VAL A 241 17.46 14.68 -6.71
N GLU A 242 16.84 15.49 -5.86
CA GLU A 242 15.50 15.29 -5.31
C GLU A 242 14.45 15.33 -6.43
N ILE A 243 14.60 16.22 -7.43
CA ILE A 243 13.68 16.28 -8.58
C ILE A 243 13.81 15.00 -9.44
N SER A 244 15.02 14.45 -9.59
CA SER A 244 15.20 13.17 -10.30
C SER A 244 14.58 12.00 -9.54
N MET A 245 14.69 11.96 -8.21
CA MET A 245 14.04 10.95 -7.38
C MET A 245 12.51 11.01 -7.41
N VAL A 246 11.94 12.23 -7.48
CA VAL A 246 10.49 12.42 -7.67
C VAL A 246 10.07 11.95 -9.06
N LEU A 247 10.83 12.28 -10.10
CA LEU A 247 10.55 11.81 -11.47
C LEU A 247 10.56 10.29 -11.58
N GLU A 248 11.56 9.61 -10.99
CA GLU A 248 11.61 8.16 -10.93
C GLU A 248 10.39 7.58 -10.19
N SER A 249 9.97 8.19 -9.09
CA SER A 249 8.77 7.75 -8.38
C SER A 249 7.51 7.85 -9.24
N LEU A 250 7.34 8.95 -9.99
CA LEU A 250 6.21 9.12 -10.92
C LEU A 250 6.23 8.11 -12.07
N ARG A 251 7.41 7.73 -12.57
CA ARG A 251 7.57 6.68 -13.58
C ARG A 251 7.15 5.32 -13.02
N ARG A 252 7.60 4.98 -11.81
CA ARG A 252 7.20 3.73 -11.14
C ARG A 252 5.70 3.66 -10.88
N ILE A 253 5.06 4.77 -10.51
CA ILE A 253 3.61 4.83 -10.36
C ILE A 253 2.90 4.49 -11.69
N ALA A 254 3.38 5.02 -12.81
CA ALA A 254 2.83 4.69 -14.12
C ALA A 254 3.05 3.20 -14.47
N GLU A 255 4.24 2.66 -14.27
CA GLU A 255 4.56 1.23 -14.49
C GLU A 255 3.65 0.32 -13.66
N TYR A 256 3.53 0.60 -12.36
CA TYR A 256 2.64 -0.11 -11.45
C TYR A 256 1.16 0.01 -11.82
N SER A 257 0.75 1.13 -12.41
CA SER A 257 -0.62 1.25 -12.95
C SER A 257 -0.84 0.32 -14.15
N GLY A 258 0.19 0.15 -14.99
CA GLY A 258 0.20 -0.86 -16.05
C GLY A 258 0.05 -2.28 -15.49
N ASP A 259 0.82 -2.63 -14.45
CA ASP A 259 0.76 -3.94 -13.81
C ASP A 259 -0.65 -4.26 -13.24
N ILE A 260 -1.34 -3.27 -12.65
CA ILE A 260 -2.73 -3.43 -12.17
C ILE A 260 -3.69 -3.69 -13.34
N ALA A 261 -3.53 -2.98 -14.45
CA ALA A 261 -4.35 -3.17 -15.64
C ALA A 261 -4.10 -4.55 -16.27
N GLU A 262 -2.86 -5.02 -16.33
CA GLU A 262 -2.52 -6.39 -16.77
C GLU A 262 -3.14 -7.46 -15.87
N ALA A 263 -3.05 -7.31 -14.54
CA ALA A 263 -3.73 -8.19 -13.58
C ALA A 263 -5.25 -8.22 -13.81
N SER A 264 -5.84 -7.08 -14.16
CA SER A 264 -7.27 -6.98 -14.49
C SER A 264 -7.63 -7.70 -15.80
N ILE A 265 -6.73 -7.74 -16.79
CA ILE A 265 -6.89 -8.57 -18.00
C ILE A 265 -6.91 -10.05 -17.61
N ASN A 266 -5.97 -10.48 -16.75
CA ASN A 266 -5.89 -11.88 -16.31
C ASN A 266 -7.16 -12.32 -15.57
N MET A 267 -7.74 -11.46 -14.74
CA MET A 267 -9.02 -11.73 -14.06
C MET A 267 -10.18 -11.97 -15.03
N ASN A 268 -10.13 -11.41 -16.24
CA ASN A 268 -11.17 -11.57 -17.27
C ASN A 268 -11.02 -12.86 -18.10
N VAL A 269 -9.88 -13.56 -18.00
CA VAL A 269 -9.64 -14.83 -18.69
C VAL A 269 -10.20 -15.97 -17.85
N LYS A 270 -11.34 -16.54 -18.26
CA LYS A 270 -11.94 -17.70 -17.60
C LYS A 270 -11.32 -19.00 -18.14
N ILE A 271 -11.01 -19.93 -17.24
CA ILE A 271 -10.69 -21.34 -17.56
C ILE A 271 -11.98 -22.16 -17.50
#